data_AF-A2HF29-F1
#
_entry.id   AF-A2HF29-F1
#
_cell.length_a   1.000
_cell.length_b   1.000
_cell.length_c   1.000
_cell.angle_alpha   90.00
_cell.angle_beta   90.00
_cell.angle_gamma   90.00
#
_symmetry.space_group_name_H-M   'P 1'
#
loop_
_entity.id
_entity.type
_entity.pdbx_description
1 polymer ?
#
loop_
_entity_poly.entity_id
_entity_poly.type
_entity_poly.pdbx_seq_one_letter_code
_entity_poly.pdbx_strand_id
1 'polypeptide(L)'
;MCRILKKLRHFNISVVICVQTAKSLSKDVKRILTDIVLFPGLSEDDFMELMKESMAGKFDRYELWEKYKVIQDPHTSFRIHIYANKVQIVKSQA
;
A
#
# COMPACT_ATOMS: atom_id res chain seq x y z
N MET A 1 -16.74 -1.72 13.04
CA MET A 1 -16.02 -1.22 11.85
C MET A 1 -16.55 0.16 11.47
N CYS A 2 -15.65 1.13 11.25
CA CYS A 2 -16.01 2.54 11.16
C CYS A 2 -16.81 2.86 9.87
N ARG A 3 -18.10 3.21 10.02
CA ARG A 3 -19.01 3.60 8.91
C ARG A 3 -18.43 4.70 8.01
N ILE A 4 -17.56 5.55 8.57
CA ILE A 4 -16.92 6.68 7.88
C ILE A 4 -16.01 6.19 6.75
N LEU A 5 -15.17 5.18 6.99
CA LEU A 5 -14.20 4.69 6.00
C LEU A 5 -14.88 4.11 4.74
N LYS A 6 -16.12 3.64 4.85
CA LYS A 6 -16.90 3.14 3.70
C LYS A 6 -17.61 4.25 2.92
N LYS A 7 -17.64 5.49 3.43
CA LYS A 7 -18.39 6.63 2.84
C LYS A 7 -17.50 7.83 2.49
N LEU A 8 -16.18 7.65 2.44
CA LEU A 8 -15.22 8.72 2.17
C LEU A 8 -15.55 9.52 0.89
N ARG A 9 -15.89 8.82 -0.19
CA ARG A 9 -16.31 9.44 -1.47
C ARG A 9 -17.61 10.25 -1.36
N HIS A 10 -18.54 9.83 -0.51
CA HIS A 10 -19.80 10.55 -0.31
C HIS A 10 -19.58 11.87 0.43
N PHE A 11 -18.66 11.89 1.39
CA PHE A 11 -18.33 13.09 2.17
C PHE A 11 -17.26 13.97 1.52
N ASN A 12 -16.70 13.57 0.37
CA ASN A 12 -15.57 14.23 -0.27
C ASN A 12 -14.36 14.38 0.68
N ILE A 13 -14.09 13.34 1.47
CA ILE A 13 -12.97 13.30 2.42
C ILE A 13 -11.92 12.32 1.91
N SER A 14 -10.67 12.77 1.85
CA SER A 14 -9.51 11.90 1.66
C SER A 14 -8.93 11.49 3.02
N VAL A 15 -8.47 10.25 3.13
CA VAL A 15 -7.88 9.72 4.36
C VAL A 15 -6.51 9.15 4.05
N VAL A 16 -5.55 9.47 4.91
CA VAL A 16 -4.22 8.85 4.93
C VAL A 16 -4.11 8.06 6.23
N ILE A 17 -3.68 6.80 6.12
CA ILE A 17 -3.47 5.91 7.27
C ILE A 17 -1.99 5.54 7.29
N CYS A 18 -1.30 5.93 8.35
CA CYS A 18 0.11 5.61 8.57
C CYS A 18 0.22 4.57 9.69
N VAL A 19 0.80 3.42 9.38
CA VAL A 19 1.02 2.30 10.31
C VAL A 19 2.39 1.68 10.08
N GLN A 20 2.95 1.05 11.11
CA GLN A 20 4.25 0.38 11.01
C GLN A 20 4.18 -0.93 10.22
N THR A 21 3.08 -1.67 10.31
CA THR A 21 2.86 -2.92 9.58
C THR A 21 1.44 -2.98 9.03
N ALA A 22 1.28 -3.62 7.87
CA ALA A 22 -0.01 -3.88 7.25
C ALA A 22 -0.91 -4.77 8.13
N LYS A 23 -0.34 -5.56 9.06
CA LYS A 23 -1.08 -6.41 10.00
C LYS A 23 -2.01 -5.63 10.93
N SER A 24 -1.68 -4.38 11.23
CA SER A 24 -2.52 -3.50 12.05
C SER A 24 -3.80 -3.06 11.34
N LEU A 25 -3.90 -3.24 10.02
CA LEU A 25 -5.07 -2.90 9.23
C LEU A 25 -6.03 -4.08 9.14
N SER A 26 -7.31 -3.85 9.45
CA SER A 26 -8.34 -4.85 9.19
C SER A 26 -8.51 -5.12 7.69
N LYS A 27 -8.94 -6.33 7.32
CA LYS A 27 -9.19 -6.75 5.93
C LYS A 27 -10.04 -5.75 5.14
N ASP A 28 -11.11 -5.22 5.73
CA ASP A 28 -11.99 -4.29 4.99
C ASP A 28 -11.34 -2.93 4.74
N VAL A 29 -10.37 -2.51 5.55
CA VAL A 29 -9.57 -1.30 5.26
C VAL A 29 -8.64 -1.58 4.08
N LYS A 30 -7.94 -2.72 4.09
CA LYS A 30 -7.05 -3.12 2.98
C LYS A 30 -7.81 -3.20 1.64
N ARG A 31 -9.07 -3.65 1.65
CA ARG A 31 -9.94 -3.75 0.46
C ARG A 31 -10.35 -2.41 -0.16
N ILE A 32 -10.36 -1.32 0.60
CA ILE A 32 -10.79 0.01 0.12
C ILE A 32 -9.61 0.94 -0.19
N LEU A 33 -8.37 0.47 -0.04
CA LEU A 33 -7.18 1.27 -0.35
C LEU A 33 -7.16 1.60 -1.84
N THR A 34 -6.91 2.87 -2.16
CA THR A 34 -6.71 3.37 -3.53
C THR A 34 -5.23 3.41 -3.88
N ASP A 35 -4.39 3.69 -2.88
CA ASP A 35 -2.96 3.92 -2.98
C ASP A 35 -2.25 3.25 -1.81
N ILE A 36 -1.11 2.63 -2.08
CA ILE A 36 -0.25 2.02 -1.07
C ILE A 36 1.13 2.68 -1.19
N VAL A 37 1.66 3.17 -0.08
CA VAL A 37 3.02 3.73 0.00
C VAL A 37 3.79 2.92 1.03
N LEU A 38 4.85 2.24 0.58
CA LEU A 38 5.70 1.41 1.42
C LEU A 38 7.11 2.02 1.48
N PHE A 39 7.64 2.11 2.67
CA PHE A 39 9.06 2.36 2.94
C PHE A 39 9.76 1.02 3.16
N PRO A 40 11.11 0.93 3.03
CA PRO A 40 11.81 -0.33 3.25
C PRO A 40 11.62 -0.84 4.70
N GLY A 41 11.68 -2.17 4.86
CA GLY A 41 11.59 -2.83 6.16
C GLY A 41 10.36 -3.72 6.38
N LEU A 42 9.47 -3.86 5.39
CA LEU A 42 8.36 -4.83 5.43
C LEU A 42 8.87 -6.23 5.06
N SER A 43 8.43 -7.26 5.79
CA SER A 43 8.75 -8.65 5.46
C SER A 43 8.02 -9.11 4.20
N GLU A 44 8.52 -10.17 3.56
CA GLU A 44 7.87 -10.79 2.39
C GLU A 44 6.44 -11.23 2.71
N ASP A 45 6.26 -11.91 3.84
CA ASP A 45 4.95 -12.40 4.26
C ASP A 45 3.93 -11.26 4.43
N ASP A 46 4.32 -10.17 5.10
CA ASP A 46 3.45 -9.00 5.30
C ASP A 46 3.14 -8.30 3.98
N PHE A 47 4.12 -8.23 3.08
CA PHE A 47 3.94 -7.69 1.73
C PHE A 47 2.94 -8.53 0.93
N MET A 48 3.14 -9.86 0.89
CA MET A 48 2.28 -10.77 0.16
C MET A 48 0.86 -10.79 0.69
N GLU A 49 0.68 -10.72 2.02
CA GLU A 49 -0.62 -10.58 2.67
C GLU A 49 -1.32 -9.27 2.27
N LEU A 50 -0.60 -8.14 2.33
CA LEU A 50 -1.14 -6.83 1.92
C LEU A 50 -1.59 -6.84 0.46
N MET A 51 -0.78 -7.41 -0.44
CA MET A 51 -1.11 -7.51 -1.86
C MET A 51 -2.32 -8.42 -2.10
N LYS A 52 -2.42 -9.53 -1.38
CA LYS A 52 -3.55 -10.48 -1.49
C LYS A 52 -4.87 -9.91 -0.97
N GLU A 53 -4.83 -9.15 0.12
CA GLU A 53 -6.03 -8.65 0.81
C GLU A 53 -6.53 -7.30 0.28
N SER A 54 -5.70 -6.59 -0.47
CA SER A 54 -6.06 -5.33 -1.13
C SER A 54 -6.44 -5.54 -2.59
N MET A 55 -6.98 -4.49 -3.21
CA MET A 55 -7.24 -4.46 -4.65
C MET A 55 -5.94 -4.45 -5.50
N ALA A 56 -4.77 -4.39 -4.86
CA ALA A 56 -3.48 -4.51 -5.53
C ALA A 56 -3.18 -5.96 -5.98
N GLY A 57 -3.97 -6.96 -5.56
CA GLY A 57 -3.82 -8.34 -6.01
C GLY A 57 -3.99 -8.57 -7.52
N LYS A 58 -4.43 -7.55 -8.27
CA LYS A 58 -4.45 -7.56 -9.74
C LYS A 58 -3.06 -7.45 -10.39
N PHE A 59 -2.05 -6.99 -9.65
CA PHE A 59 -0.67 -6.92 -10.13
C PHE A 59 0.06 -8.23 -9.80
N ASP A 60 1.17 -8.51 -10.50
CA ASP A 60 2.04 -9.62 -10.13
C ASP A 60 2.77 -9.29 -8.82
N ARG A 61 2.30 -9.88 -7.72
CA ARG A 61 2.85 -9.66 -6.38
C ARG A 61 4.31 -10.11 -6.26
N TYR A 62 4.74 -11.13 -6.99
CA TYR A 62 6.12 -11.61 -6.93
C TYR A 62 7.04 -10.64 -7.66
N GLU A 63 6.64 -10.16 -8.84
CA GLU A 63 7.37 -9.10 -9.54
C GLU A 63 7.49 -7.83 -8.70
N LEU A 64 6.41 -7.43 -8.01
CA LEU A 64 6.43 -6.26 -7.15
C LEU A 64 7.33 -6.46 -5.91
N TRP A 65 7.35 -7.66 -5.34
CA TRP A 65 8.25 -8.00 -4.24
C TRP A 65 9.72 -7.90 -4.67
N GLU A 66 10.07 -8.42 -5.83
CA GLU A 66 11.43 -8.33 -6.37
C GLU A 66 11.89 -6.88 -6.54
N LYS A 67 10.99 -5.98 -6.94
CA LYS A 67 11.26 -4.53 -7.04
C LYS A 67 11.34 -3.85 -5.67
N TYR A 68 10.55 -4.29 -4.70
CA TYR A 68 10.49 -3.69 -3.37
C TYR A 68 11.69 -4.10 -2.50
N LYS A 69 12.06 -5.38 -2.48
CA LYS A 69 13.08 -5.94 -1.56
C LYS A 69 14.47 -5.33 -1.72
N VAL A 70 14.77 -4.76 -2.90
CA VAL A 70 16.07 -4.14 -3.20
C VAL A 70 16.17 -2.69 -2.72
N ILE A 71 15.08 -2.10 -2.22
CA ILE A 71 15.07 -0.73 -1.69
C ILE A 71 15.75 -0.74 -0.32
N GLN A 72 16.84 0.01 -0.19
CA GLN A 72 17.58 0.14 1.07
C GLN A 72 17.50 1.53 1.70
N ASP A 73 17.30 2.57 0.87
CA ASP A 73 17.19 3.95 1.36
C ASP A 73 15.87 4.15 2.13
N PRO A 74 15.92 4.50 3.44
CA PRO A 74 14.73 4.72 4.27
C PRO A 74 13.78 5.78 3.74
N HIS A 75 14.29 6.74 2.95
CA HIS A 75 13.50 7.83 2.40
C HIS A 75 12.96 7.53 0.99
N THR A 76 13.37 6.42 0.39
CA THR A 76 12.79 5.94 -0.87
C THR A 76 11.47 5.23 -0.61
N SER A 77 10.44 5.61 -1.37
CA SER A 77 9.09 5.04 -1.22
C SER A 77 8.69 4.22 -2.45
N PHE A 78 8.14 3.03 -2.21
CA PHE A 78 7.49 2.19 -3.20
C PHE A 78 5.99 2.50 -3.21
N ARG A 79 5.49 3.06 -4.31
CA ARG A 79 4.12 3.55 -4.44
C ARG A 79 3.34 2.71 -5.44
N ILE A 80 2.21 2.17 -5.00
CA ILE A 80 1.27 1.42 -5.83
C ILE A 80 -0.01 2.24 -5.92
N HIS A 81 -0.27 2.81 -7.10
CA HIS A 81 -1.50 3.52 -7.42
C HIS A 81 -2.46 2.54 -8.11
N ILE A 82 -3.37 1.95 -7.33
CA ILE A 82 -4.18 0.81 -7.79
C ILE A 82 -5.08 1.23 -8.95
N TYR A 83 -5.84 2.31 -8.81
CA TYR A 83 -6.77 2.77 -9.85
C TYR A 83 -6.07 3.38 -11.08
N ALA A 84 -4.88 3.97 -10.91
CA ALA A 84 -4.07 4.47 -12.02
C ALA A 84 -3.25 3.38 -12.73
N ASN A 85 -3.34 2.12 -12.25
CA ASN A 85 -2.56 0.99 -12.74
C ASN A 85 -1.05 1.27 -12.82
N LYS A 86 -0.52 1.97 -11.82
CA LYS A 86 0.83 2.53 -11.87
C LYS A 86 1.61 2.16 -10.61
N VAL A 87 2.84 1.70 -10.79
CA VAL A 87 3.78 1.42 -9.70
C VAL A 87 5.02 2.27 -9.90
N GLN A 88 5.48 2.94 -8.85
CA GLN A 88 6.63 3.85 -8.91
C GLN A 88 7.53 3.70 -7.70
N ILE A 89 8.84 3.81 -7.94
CA ILE A 89 9.84 3.98 -6.88
C ILE A 89 10.20 5.46 -6.88
N VAL A 90 9.90 6.15 -5.79
CA VAL A 90 10.19 7.58 -5.63
C VAL A 90 11.34 7.71 -4.64
N LYS A 91 12.50 8.07 -5.17
CA LYS A 91 13.70 8.37 -4.37
C LYS A 91 13.52 9.70 -3.65
N SER A 92 14.08 9.82 -2.45
CA SER A 92 14.17 11.11 -1.78
C SER A 92 15.06 12.05 -2.59
N GLN A 93 14.63 13.28 -2.80
CA GLN A 93 15.54 14.32 -3.27
C GLN A 93 16.42 14.71 -2.09
N ALA A 94 17.74 14.59 -2.28
CA ALA A 94 18.74 15.12 -1.36
C ALA A 94 18.82 16.64 -1.49
#